data_AF-A0A1Z4QJ13-F1
#
_entry.id   AF-A0A1Z4QJ13-F1
#
_cell.length_a   1.000
_cell.length_b   1.000
_cell.length_c   1.000
_cell.angle_alpha   90.00
_cell.angle_beta   90.00
_cell.angle_gamma   90.00
#
_symmetry.space_group_name_H-M   'P 1'
#
loop_
_entity.id
_entity.type
_entity.pdbx_description
1 polymer ?
#
loop_
_entity_poly.entity_id
_entity_poly.type
_entity_poly.pdbx_seq_one_letter_code
_entity_poly.pdbx_strand_id
1 'polypeptide(L)'
;MSLCYTSATGEDTLELTRTVAHEMLDRWLIWVDEAETVPEKAREALAARDLWLRRTSAERDPGNKLAVQLLGAELTDKLVRSLWGGDPIL
;
A
#
# COMPACT_ATOMS: atom_id res chain seq x y z
N MET A 1 11.71 -8.09 -0.10
CA MET A 1 11.21 -9.44 -0.40
C MET A 1 9.69 -9.35 -0.42
N SER A 2 9.05 -9.50 -1.57
CA SER A 2 7.57 -9.53 -1.63
C SER A 2 7.14 -10.95 -1.37
N LEU A 3 6.43 -11.17 -0.26
CA LEU A 3 5.83 -12.47 0.06
C LEU A 3 4.46 -12.52 -0.64
N CYS A 4 4.28 -13.47 -1.56
CA CYS A 4 3.02 -13.69 -2.26
C CYS A 4 2.69 -15.17 -2.18
N TYR A 5 1.64 -15.50 -1.45
CA TYR A 5 1.21 -16.88 -1.20
C TYR A 5 -0.22 -17.07 -1.69
N THR A 6 -0.49 -18.26 -2.20
CA THR A 6 -1.85 -18.75 -2.43
C THR A 6 -2.08 -19.96 -1.53
N SER A 7 -3.30 -20.09 -1.02
CA SER A 7 -3.66 -21.13 -0.07
C SER A 7 -5.13 -21.50 -0.23
N ALA A 8 -5.49 -22.71 0.20
CA ALA A 8 -6.89 -23.11 0.25
C ALA A 8 -7.61 -22.30 1.33
N THR A 9 -8.87 -21.95 1.06
CA THR A 9 -9.76 -21.32 2.02
C THR A 9 -10.08 -22.31 3.13
N GLY A 10 -9.64 -22.03 4.36
CA GLY A 10 -9.89 -22.85 5.54
C GLY A 10 -9.56 -22.08 6.80
N GLU A 11 -10.16 -22.46 7.93
CA GLU A 11 -10.01 -21.74 9.20
C GLU A 11 -8.54 -21.65 9.63
N ASP A 12 -7.79 -22.75 9.55
CA ASP A 12 -6.37 -22.79 9.88
C ASP A 12 -5.54 -21.80 9.02
N THR A 13 -5.86 -21.69 7.73
CA THR A 13 -5.20 -20.74 6.83
C THR A 13 -5.54 -19.29 7.20
N LEU A 14 -6.79 -19.02 7.58
CA LEU A 14 -7.24 -17.68 7.98
C LEU A 14 -6.57 -17.26 9.28
N GLU A 15 -6.52 -18.15 10.28
CA GLU A 15 -5.86 -17.89 11.56
C GLU A 15 -4.34 -17.72 11.42
N LEU A 16 -3.70 -18.51 10.55
CA LEU A 16 -2.29 -18.29 10.21
C LEU A 16 -2.08 -16.92 9.54
N THR A 17 -2.92 -16.56 8.56
CA THR A 17 -2.81 -15.28 7.86
C THR A 17 -3.00 -14.11 8.83
N ARG A 18 -3.97 -14.21 9.74
CA ARG A 18 -4.22 -13.24 10.80
C ARG A 18 -2.99 -13.06 11.69
N THR A 19 -2.44 -14.17 12.17
CA THR A 19 -1.25 -14.17 13.05
C THR A 19 -0.07 -13.47 12.37
N VAL A 20 0.26 -13.88 11.15
CA VAL A 20 1.38 -13.29 10.39
C VAL A 20 1.14 -11.81 10.08
N ALA A 21 -0.09 -11.41 9.74
CA ALA A 21 -0.42 -10.02 9.47
C ALA A 21 -0.21 -9.13 10.71
N HIS A 22 -0.61 -9.58 11.89
CA HIS A 22 -0.36 -8.87 13.15
C HIS A 22 1.14 -8.77 13.45
N GLU A 23 1.88 -9.88 13.36
CA GLU A 23 3.33 -9.86 13.59
C GLU A 23 4.09 -8.92 12.63
N MET A 24 3.66 -8.86 11.37
CA MET A 24 4.24 -7.95 10.38
C MET A 24 3.93 -6.49 10.69
N LEU A 25 2.70 -6.19 11.13
CA LEU A 25 2.30 -4.84 11.51
C LEU A 25 3.02 -4.38 12.78
N ASP A 26 3.09 -5.22 13.82
CA ASP A 26 3.78 -4.90 15.07
C ASP A 26 5.25 -4.61 14.83
N ARG A 27 5.91 -5.42 14.00
CA ARG A 27 7.30 -5.18 13.59
C ARG A 27 7.46 -3.87 12.84
N TRP A 28 6.54 -3.55 11.93
CA TRP A 28 6.57 -2.30 11.19
C TRP A 28 6.40 -1.09 12.12
N LEU A 29 5.51 -1.16 13.12
CA LEU A 29 5.32 -0.10 14.11
C LEU A 29 6.57 0.13 14.96
N ILE A 30 7.27 -0.93 15.37
CA ILE A 30 8.57 -0.81 16.05
C ILE A 30 9.58 -0.07 15.18
N TRP A 31 9.67 -0.40 13.89
CA TRP A 31 10.59 0.31 12.98
C TRP A 31 10.25 1.78 12.81
N VAL A 32 8.97 2.16 12.90
CA VAL A 32 8.55 3.56 12.87
C VAL A 32 8.96 4.27 14.16
N ASP A 33 8.76 3.65 15.31
CA ASP A 33 9.12 4.21 16.62
C ASP A 33 10.64 4.42 16.77
N GLU A 34 11.42 3.45 16.28
CA GLU A 34 12.89 3.48 16.34
C GLU A 34 13.55 4.22 15.16
N ALA A 35 12.76 4.82 14.26
CA ALA A 35 13.29 5.43 13.04
C ALA A 35 14.19 6.65 13.32
N GLU A 36 15.38 6.66 12.73
CA GLU A 36 16.26 7.83 12.75
C GLU A 36 15.82 8.90 11.75
N THR A 37 16.19 10.16 12.02
CA THR A 37 15.91 11.27 11.10
C THR A 37 16.67 11.11 9.79
N VAL A 38 15.93 11.18 8.67
CA VAL A 38 16.53 11.15 7.33
C VAL A 38 17.43 12.39 7.12
N PRO A 39 18.70 12.22 6.71
CA PRO A 39 19.58 13.33 6.36
C PRO A 39 18.98 14.19 5.26
N GLU A 40 19.09 15.52 5.39
CA GLU A 40 18.45 16.49 4.49
C GLU A 40 18.73 16.19 3.00
N LYS A 41 19.99 15.93 2.66
CA LYS A 41 20.44 15.58 1.31
C LYS A 41 19.76 14.34 0.69
N ALA A 42 19.17 13.46 1.50
CA ALA A 42 18.51 12.25 1.05
C ALA A 42 16.98 12.38 0.95
N ARG A 43 16.40 13.44 1.55
CA ARG A 43 14.95 13.59 1.68
C ARG A 43 14.25 13.74 0.33
N GLU A 44 14.82 14.53 -0.58
CA GLU A 44 14.24 14.76 -1.91
C GLU A 44 14.18 13.46 -2.73
N ALA A 45 15.31 12.73 -2.79
CA ALA A 45 15.37 11.46 -3.50
C ALA A 45 14.42 10.41 -2.90
N LEU A 46 14.30 10.39 -1.56
CA LEU A 46 13.37 9.51 -0.86
C LEU A 46 11.91 9.85 -1.18
N ALA A 47 11.54 11.13 -1.12
CA ALA A 47 10.19 11.59 -1.44
C ALA A 47 9.81 11.31 -2.91
N ALA A 48 10.74 11.50 -3.84
CA ALA A 48 10.53 11.19 -5.26
C ALA A 48 10.30 9.69 -5.48
N ARG A 49 11.10 8.83 -4.83
CA ARG A 49 10.90 7.38 -4.85
C ARG A 49 9.53 7.00 -4.28
N ASP A 50 9.15 7.57 -3.14
CA ASP A 50 7.90 7.23 -2.45
C ASP A 50 6.67 7.69 -3.25
N LEU A 51 6.75 8.84 -3.93
CA LEU A 51 5.73 9.26 -4.89
C LEU A 51 5.62 8.30 -6.07
N TRP A 52 6.77 7.92 -6.66
CA TRP A 52 6.78 6.97 -7.77
C TRP A 52 6.18 5.62 -7.39
N LEU A 53 6.51 5.10 -6.20
CA LEU A 53 5.96 3.86 -5.67
C LEU A 53 4.44 3.97 -5.47
N ARG A 54 3.96 4.98 -4.75
CA ARG A 54 2.52 5.16 -4.49
C ARG A 54 1.71 5.26 -5.78
N ARG A 55 2.19 6.08 -6.73
CA ARG A 55 1.55 6.24 -8.04
C ARG A 55 1.51 4.94 -8.82
N THR A 56 2.66 4.28 -8.95
CA THR A 56 2.76 3.03 -9.72
C THR A 56 1.89 1.93 -9.13
N SER A 57 1.87 1.81 -7.80
CA SER A 57 1.01 0.85 -7.10
C SER A 57 -0.47 1.14 -7.33
N ALA A 58 -0.91 2.39 -7.13
CA ALA A 58 -2.32 2.77 -7.29
C ALA A 58 -2.81 2.63 -8.73
N GLU A 59 -2.04 3.10 -9.73
CA GLU A 59 -2.45 3.05 -11.14
C GLU A 59 -2.48 1.61 -11.68
N ARG A 60 -1.64 0.71 -11.17
CA ARG A 60 -1.49 -0.67 -11.68
C ARG A 60 -2.14 -1.74 -10.82
N ASP A 61 -2.86 -1.36 -9.78
CA ASP A 61 -3.53 -2.31 -8.89
C ASP A 61 -4.53 -3.18 -9.69
N PRO A 62 -4.40 -4.53 -9.70
CA PRO A 62 -5.35 -5.40 -10.37
C PRO A 62 -6.79 -5.24 -9.86
N GLY A 63 -6.98 -4.80 -8.61
CA GLY A 63 -8.25 -4.47 -7.99
C GLY A 63 -8.99 -3.30 -8.65
N ASN A 64 -8.31 -2.46 -9.45
CA ASN A 64 -8.96 -1.36 -10.18
C ASN A 64 -10.06 -1.84 -11.11
N LYS A 65 -9.95 -3.06 -11.66
CA LYS A 65 -11.01 -3.65 -12.50
C LYS A 65 -12.30 -3.88 -11.71
N LEU A 66 -12.18 -4.32 -10.46
CA LEU A 66 -13.32 -4.51 -9.56
C LEU A 66 -13.91 -3.15 -9.16
N ALA A 67 -13.07 -2.16 -8.85
CA ALA A 67 -13.53 -0.81 -8.54
C ALA A 67 -14.36 -0.21 -9.69
N VAL A 68 -13.93 -0.36 -10.95
CA VAL A 68 -14.72 0.10 -12.12
C VAL A 68 -16.08 -0.59 -12.19
N GLN A 69 -16.15 -1.89 -11.89
CA GLN A 69 -17.42 -2.63 -11.89
C GLN A 69 -18.38 -2.16 -10.79
N LEU A 70 -17.86 -1.75 -9.64
CA LEU A 70 -18.66 -1.33 -8.48
C LEU A 70 -19.03 0.15 -8.49
N LEU A 71 -18.12 1.02 -8.95
CA LEU A 71 -18.19 2.48 -8.79
C LEU A 71 -18.32 3.22 -10.13
N GLY A 72 -18.09 2.53 -11.25
CA GLY A 72 -17.94 3.15 -12.56
C GLY A 72 -16.54 3.74 -12.79
N ALA A 73 -16.22 4.00 -14.06
CA ALA A 73 -14.87 4.41 -14.46
C ALA A 73 -14.47 5.79 -13.92
N GLU A 74 -15.39 6.75 -13.91
CA GLU A 74 -15.09 8.13 -13.48
C GLU A 74 -14.74 8.20 -11.98
N LEU A 75 -15.54 7.56 -11.14
CA LEU A 75 -15.29 7.55 -9.70
C LEU A 75 -14.04 6.72 -9.35
N THR A 76 -13.76 5.67 -10.12
CA THR A 76 -12.53 4.90 -9.97
C THR A 76 -11.29 5.71 -10.32
N ASP A 77 -11.30 6.50 -11.40
CA ASP A 77 -10.17 7.38 -11.75
C ASP A 77 -9.88 8.40 -10.63
N LYS A 78 -10.94 9.02 -10.08
CA LYS A 78 -10.83 9.93 -8.93
C LYS A 78 -10.25 9.23 -7.69
N LEU A 79 -10.73 8.02 -7.39
CA LEU A 79 -10.21 7.21 -6.28
C LEU A 79 -8.73 6.88 -6.46
N VAL A 80 -8.34 6.37 -7.64
CA VAL A 80 -6.95 6.01 -7.93
C VAL A 80 -6.03 7.21 -7.83
N ARG A 81 -6.41 8.37 -8.37
CA ARG A 81 -5.64 9.62 -8.23
C ARG A 81 -5.48 10.07 -6.78
N SER A 82 -6.55 9.98 -6.00
CA SER A 82 -6.53 10.34 -4.58
C SER A 82 -5.58 9.45 -3.77
N LEU A 83 -5.53 8.15 -4.04
CA LEU A 83 -4.68 7.18 -3.30
C LEU A 83 -3.19 7.50 -3.34
N TRP A 84 -2.68 8.09 -4.42
CA TRP A 84 -1.27 8.49 -4.52
C TRP A 84 -1.03 9.99 -4.31
N GLY A 85 -2.07 10.77 -4.00
CA GLY A 85 -1.99 12.21 -3.82
C GLY A 85 -1.86 13.00 -5.12
N GLY A 86 -2.41 12.48 -6.22
CA GLY A 86 -2.50 13.18 -7.50
C GLY A 86 -3.51 14.33 -7.48
N ASP A 87 -4.50 14.22 -6.61
CA ASP A 87 -5.44 15.30 -6.28
C ASP A 87 -5.15 15.72 -4.82
N PRO A 88 -4.34 16.77 -4.59
CA PRO A 88 -4.08 17.25 -3.24
C PRO A 88 -5.38 17.75 -2.59
N ILE A 89 -5.78 17.11 -1.49
CA ILE A 89 -6.79 17.65 -0.58
C ILE A 89 -6.04 18.55 0.41
N LEU A 90 -5.91 19.83 0.04
CA LEU A 90 -5.42 20.97 0.84
C LEU A 90 -3.99 20.86 1.42
#